data_AF-A0A8J7D6S0-F1
#
_entry.id   AF-A0A8J7D6S0-F1
#
_cell.length_a   1.000
_cell.length_b   1.000
_cell.length_c   1.000
_cell.angle_alpha   90.00
_cell.angle_beta   90.00
_cell.angle_gamma   90.00
#
_symmetry.space_group_name_H-M   'P 1'
#
loop_
_entity.id
_entity.type
_entity.pdbx_description
1 polymer ?
#
loop_
_entity_poly.entity_id
_entity_poly.type
_entity_poly.pdbx_seq_one_letter_code
_entity_poly.pdbx_strand_id
1 'polypeptide(L)'
;MKVIACLFKSFALQLLAFAAISGVAISNNKSLRAQAQETPTAPQATTTQRICSLDPVEDLLPPPQTKTSNSLFSYLSQEGFTQSKDGSWVCYVNDPKKEGRYYTLFKVQEQNGKLIGSSFLDGGSLIEGQDNRTLDFFMKLVERHLDGNQENRQSISRYLESFISLVKEGKIKASRRGFLFDQPNRALVLYHTLNAGELKGTAITLNIQIPDNVNSTSKKSVKPKQK
;
A
#
# COMPACT_ATOMS: atom_id res chain seq x y z
N MET A 1 1.34 -6.88 69.52
CA MET A 1 2.34 -7.86 69.05
C MET A 1 2.77 -7.42 67.65
N LYS A 2 3.89 -6.70 67.44
CA LYS A 2 5.32 -7.09 67.33
C LYS A 2 5.67 -8.05 66.16
N VAL A 3 6.16 -7.41 65.08
CA VAL A 3 7.23 -7.74 64.09
C VAL A 3 7.76 -9.18 63.96
N ILE A 4 7.82 -9.69 62.71
CA ILE A 4 8.72 -10.75 62.19
C ILE A 4 8.94 -10.43 60.68
N ALA A 5 10.07 -9.89 60.18
CA ALA A 5 11.42 -10.45 59.91
C ALA A 5 11.37 -11.67 58.95
N CYS A 6 11.66 -11.59 57.64
CA CYS A 6 12.94 -11.37 56.93
C CYS A 6 13.34 -12.63 56.13
N LEU A 7 14.02 -12.39 54.99
CA LEU A 7 14.97 -13.26 54.26
C LEU A 7 14.43 -14.35 53.32
N PHE A 8 14.73 -14.20 52.02
CA PHE A 8 15.21 -15.19 51.04
C PHE A 8 15.50 -14.41 49.74
N LYS A 9 16.49 -14.65 48.87
CA LYS A 9 17.72 -15.44 48.79
C LYS A 9 18.45 -14.94 47.52
N SER A 10 19.77 -14.83 47.56
CA SER A 10 20.63 -14.51 46.39
C SER A 10 20.44 -15.50 45.23
N PHE A 11 20.42 -15.00 43.99
CA PHE A 11 20.61 -15.81 42.79
C PHE A 11 21.80 -15.24 42.01
N ALA A 12 22.90 -16.01 41.99
CA ALA A 12 24.10 -15.70 41.22
C ALA A 12 23.92 -16.22 39.79
N LEU A 13 24.00 -15.32 38.80
CA LEU A 13 24.01 -15.68 37.38
C LEU A 13 25.47 -15.85 36.94
N GLN A 14 25.87 -17.08 36.61
CA GLN A 14 27.16 -17.38 35.99
C GLN A 14 27.08 -17.09 34.48
N LEU A 15 27.92 -16.18 33.99
CA LEU A 15 28.18 -15.96 32.58
C LEU A 15 29.32 -16.89 32.15
N LEU A 16 29.04 -17.84 31.25
CA LEU A 16 30.06 -18.61 30.54
C LEU A 16 30.24 -18.02 29.13
N ALA A 17 31.44 -17.52 28.89
CA ALA A 17 31.94 -17.12 27.59
C ALA A 17 32.36 -18.36 26.78
N PHE A 18 32.00 -18.39 25.50
CA PHE A 18 32.67 -19.23 24.51
C PHE A 18 33.20 -18.34 23.39
N ALA A 19 34.53 -18.25 23.34
CA ALA A 19 35.29 -17.82 22.18
C ALA A 19 35.70 -19.07 21.40
N ALA A 20 35.52 -19.05 20.07
CA ALA A 20 36.28 -19.90 19.17
C ALA A 20 36.46 -19.16 17.84
N ILE A 21 37.73 -18.96 17.51
CA ILE A 21 38.26 -18.25 16.35
C ILE A 21 38.77 -19.32 15.36
N SER A 22 38.74 -18.96 14.07
CA SER A 22 39.68 -19.37 13.01
C SER A 22 39.29 -20.54 12.10
N GLY A 23 39.47 -20.29 10.80
CA GLY A 23 39.62 -21.35 9.80
C GLY A 23 39.40 -20.90 8.34
N VAL A 24 40.16 -19.92 7.84
CA VAL A 24 40.28 -19.72 6.38
C VAL A 24 41.20 -20.81 5.81
N ALA A 25 40.64 -21.71 5.01
CA ALA A 25 41.41 -22.63 4.17
C ALA A 25 41.31 -22.18 2.71
N ILE A 26 42.41 -21.60 2.22
CA ILE A 26 42.64 -21.38 0.79
C ILE A 26 43.00 -22.74 0.20
N SER A 27 42.10 -23.34 -0.57
CA SER A 27 42.40 -24.53 -1.36
C SER A 27 42.56 -24.15 -2.82
N ASN A 28 43.81 -23.99 -3.25
CA ASN A 28 44.20 -23.99 -4.66
C ASN A 28 43.97 -25.38 -5.23
N ASN A 29 42.87 -25.60 -5.96
CA ASN A 29 42.76 -26.73 -6.86
C ASN A 29 42.63 -26.23 -8.31
N LYS A 30 43.73 -26.46 -9.02
CA LYS A 30 43.89 -26.31 -10.46
C LYS A 30 43.01 -27.37 -11.13
N SER A 31 41.74 -27.03 -11.40
CA SER A 31 40.80 -27.89 -12.10
C SER A 31 40.57 -27.40 -13.53
N LEU A 32 40.43 -28.37 -14.43
CA LEU A 32 40.38 -28.22 -15.87
C LEU A 32 39.41 -27.13 -16.34
N ARG A 33 39.90 -26.32 -17.27
CA ARG A 33 39.16 -25.30 -18.01
C ARG A 33 38.19 -25.99 -18.97
N ALA A 34 37.01 -26.34 -18.50
CA ALA A 34 35.85 -26.58 -19.36
C ALA A 34 35.18 -25.22 -19.61
N GLN A 35 35.29 -24.71 -20.84
CA GLN A 35 34.49 -23.57 -21.27
C GLN A 35 33.04 -24.02 -21.43
N ALA A 36 32.24 -23.88 -20.36
CA ALA A 36 30.80 -23.80 -20.50
C ALA A 36 30.48 -22.42 -21.10
N GLN A 37 29.80 -22.40 -22.25
CA GLN A 37 29.19 -21.18 -22.76
C GLN A 37 28.24 -20.63 -21.70
N GLU A 38 28.61 -19.52 -21.08
CA GLU A 38 27.66 -18.64 -20.40
C GLU A 38 26.66 -18.18 -21.46
N THR A 39 25.52 -18.87 -21.52
CA THR A 39 24.32 -18.26 -22.08
C THR A 39 24.07 -17.02 -21.22
N PRO A 40 23.88 -15.82 -21.81
CA PRO A 40 23.57 -14.64 -21.02
C PRO A 40 22.28 -14.95 -20.27
N THR A 41 22.38 -15.14 -18.96
CA THR A 41 21.22 -15.11 -18.09
C THR A 41 20.62 -13.73 -18.31
N ALA A 42 19.49 -13.68 -19.02
CA ALA A 42 18.70 -12.47 -19.16
C ALA A 42 18.58 -11.83 -17.76
N PRO A 43 18.68 -10.50 -17.64
CA PRO A 43 18.45 -9.85 -16.36
C PRO A 43 17.16 -10.43 -15.80
N GLN A 44 17.23 -11.06 -14.63
CA GLN A 44 16.03 -11.49 -13.92
C GLN A 44 15.11 -10.29 -13.93
N ALA A 45 14.01 -10.39 -14.68
CA ALA A 45 12.97 -9.39 -14.64
C ALA A 45 12.62 -9.28 -13.17
N THR A 46 12.99 -8.17 -12.54
CA THR A 46 12.48 -7.82 -11.24
C THR A 46 10.98 -7.88 -11.43
N THR A 47 10.34 -8.93 -10.93
CA THR A 47 8.88 -9.00 -10.89
C THR A 47 8.49 -7.90 -9.94
N THR A 48 8.36 -6.69 -10.46
CA THR A 48 7.82 -5.55 -9.72
C THR A 48 6.41 -6.00 -9.35
N GLN A 49 6.26 -6.49 -8.13
CA GLN A 49 5.00 -7.01 -7.63
C GLN A 49 4.02 -5.85 -7.69
N ARG A 50 2.97 -5.98 -8.51
CA ARG A 50 1.99 -4.91 -8.69
C ARG A 50 1.22 -4.75 -7.38
N ILE A 51 0.77 -3.53 -7.07
CA ILE A 51 -0.02 -3.27 -5.85
C ILE A 51 -1.24 -4.20 -5.77
N CYS A 52 -1.85 -4.45 -6.92
CA CYS A 52 -2.93 -5.40 -7.13
C CYS A 52 -2.51 -6.55 -8.05
N SER A 53 -1.48 -7.30 -7.68
CA SER A 53 -1.23 -8.62 -8.26
C SER A 53 -1.57 -9.68 -7.23
N LEU A 54 -2.73 -10.33 -7.38
CA LEU A 54 -2.93 -11.73 -7.03
C LEU A 54 -4.29 -12.21 -7.56
N ASP A 55 -4.17 -13.25 -8.38
CA ASP A 55 -5.18 -14.05 -9.05
C ASP A 55 -5.94 -13.39 -10.20
N PRO A 56 -5.89 -13.97 -11.42
CA PRO A 56 -6.73 -13.55 -12.52
C PRO A 56 -8.18 -13.87 -12.15
N VAL A 57 -8.86 -12.90 -11.54
CA VAL A 57 -10.30 -12.90 -11.33
C VAL A 57 -11.02 -12.55 -12.64
N GLU A 58 -10.36 -12.79 -13.79
CA GLU A 58 -10.79 -12.33 -15.11
C GLU A 58 -12.22 -12.79 -15.45
N ASP A 59 -12.64 -13.95 -14.94
CA ASP A 59 -13.96 -14.54 -15.20
C ASP A 59 -15.10 -14.00 -14.31
N LEU A 60 -14.78 -13.29 -13.21
CA LEU A 60 -15.77 -12.78 -12.24
C LEU A 60 -15.75 -11.26 -12.09
N LEU A 61 -14.74 -10.61 -12.67
CA LEU A 61 -14.70 -9.15 -12.77
C LEU A 61 -15.72 -8.67 -13.80
N PRO A 62 -16.33 -7.48 -13.58
CA PRO A 62 -17.07 -6.84 -14.66
C PRO A 62 -16.14 -6.71 -15.87
N PRO A 63 -16.64 -6.98 -17.10
CA PRO A 63 -15.79 -7.04 -18.28
C PRO A 63 -14.93 -5.77 -18.37
N PRO A 64 -13.61 -5.89 -18.51
CA PRO A 64 -12.72 -4.74 -18.57
C PRO A 64 -13.22 -3.82 -19.67
N GLN A 65 -13.47 -2.56 -19.34
CA GLN A 65 -13.91 -1.62 -20.35
C GLN A 65 -12.76 -1.42 -21.34
N THR A 66 -12.95 -1.87 -22.57
CA THR A 66 -12.00 -1.74 -23.70
C THR A 66 -11.72 -0.29 -24.10
N LYS A 67 -12.35 0.67 -23.43
CA LYS A 67 -11.98 2.08 -23.53
C LYS A 67 -10.91 2.33 -22.49
N THR A 68 -9.67 2.48 -22.95
CA THR A 68 -8.67 3.27 -22.24
C THR A 68 -9.27 4.66 -22.05
N SER A 69 -10.01 4.81 -20.96
CA SER A 69 -10.54 6.09 -20.54
C SER A 69 -9.31 6.95 -20.27
N ASN A 70 -9.23 8.12 -20.90
CA ASN A 70 -8.25 9.17 -20.57
C ASN A 70 -8.50 9.74 -19.15
N SER A 71 -8.89 8.88 -18.20
CA SER A 71 -9.06 9.22 -16.81
C SER A 71 -7.70 9.49 -16.19
N LEU A 72 -7.72 10.44 -15.25
CA LEU A 72 -6.62 10.79 -14.36
C LEU A 72 -5.93 9.57 -13.73
N PHE A 73 -6.66 8.47 -13.55
CA PHE A 73 -6.22 7.26 -12.85
C PHE A 73 -5.91 6.08 -13.76
N SER A 74 -5.84 6.27 -15.08
CA SER A 74 -5.57 5.20 -16.06
C SER A 74 -4.29 4.40 -15.77
N TYR A 75 -3.30 5.00 -15.10
CA TYR A 75 -2.08 4.31 -14.67
C TYR A 75 -2.33 3.17 -13.68
N LEU A 76 -3.47 3.15 -12.96
CA LEU A 76 -3.81 2.09 -12.01
C LEU A 76 -4.05 0.74 -12.68
N SER A 77 -4.38 0.72 -13.97
CA SER A 77 -4.45 -0.53 -14.76
C SER A 77 -3.12 -1.29 -14.76
N GLN A 78 -1.99 -0.57 -14.79
CA GLN A 78 -0.65 -1.15 -14.75
C GLN A 78 -0.33 -1.76 -13.38
N GLU A 79 -1.03 -1.30 -12.35
CA GLU A 79 -0.96 -1.78 -10.98
C GLU A 79 -1.99 -2.90 -10.70
N GLY A 80 -2.75 -3.33 -11.71
CA GLY A 80 -3.73 -4.42 -11.62
C GLY A 80 -5.13 -4.01 -11.15
N PHE A 81 -5.45 -2.71 -11.11
CA PHE A 81 -6.81 -2.26 -10.82
C PHE A 81 -7.71 -2.39 -12.06
N THR A 82 -8.98 -2.69 -11.82
CA THR A 82 -10.02 -2.72 -12.86
C THR A 82 -10.96 -1.53 -12.70
N GLN A 83 -11.37 -0.91 -13.80
CA GLN A 83 -12.36 0.17 -13.76
C GLN A 83 -13.79 -0.40 -13.64
N SER A 84 -14.52 0.02 -12.61
CA SER A 84 -15.92 -0.35 -12.38
C SER A 84 -16.90 0.55 -13.16
N LYS A 85 -18.18 0.16 -13.20
CA LYS A 85 -19.24 0.88 -13.94
C LYS A 85 -19.48 2.32 -13.46
N ASP A 86 -19.22 2.60 -12.18
CA ASP A 86 -19.29 3.94 -11.57
C ASP A 86 -18.03 4.79 -11.88
N GLY A 87 -17.09 4.28 -12.67
CA GLY A 87 -15.86 4.96 -13.07
C GLY A 87 -14.71 4.85 -12.05
N SER A 88 -14.94 4.20 -10.91
CA SER A 88 -13.90 3.97 -9.90
C SER A 88 -12.91 2.88 -10.34
N TRP A 89 -11.71 2.90 -9.77
CA TRP A 89 -10.70 1.88 -9.98
C TRP A 89 -10.63 0.99 -8.76
N VAL A 90 -10.78 -0.32 -8.95
CA VAL A 90 -10.96 -1.27 -7.85
C VAL A 90 -9.90 -2.36 -7.94
N CYS A 91 -9.24 -2.61 -6.82
CA CYS A 91 -8.40 -3.77 -6.60
C CYS A 91 -9.19 -4.82 -5.84
N TYR A 92 -9.38 -5.98 -6.47
CA TYR A 92 -10.00 -7.14 -5.85
C TYR A 92 -8.94 -8.12 -5.41
N VAL A 93 -9.21 -8.85 -4.33
CA VAL A 93 -8.38 -9.96 -3.89
C VAL A 93 -9.25 -11.14 -3.50
N ASN A 94 -8.71 -12.33 -3.65
CA ASN A 94 -9.33 -13.56 -3.18
C ASN A 94 -9.54 -13.53 -1.67
N ASP A 95 -10.65 -14.12 -1.24
CA ASP A 95 -10.90 -14.39 0.16
C ASP A 95 -10.27 -15.72 0.57
N PRO A 96 -9.23 -15.73 1.41
CA PRO A 96 -8.55 -16.98 1.78
C PRO A 96 -9.45 -17.90 2.63
N LYS A 97 -10.56 -17.39 3.19
CA LYS A 97 -11.50 -18.14 4.02
C LYS A 97 -12.63 -18.76 3.20
N LYS A 98 -12.83 -18.34 1.94
CA LYS A 98 -13.94 -18.81 1.10
C LYS A 98 -13.56 -18.81 -0.38
N GLU A 99 -13.37 -20.00 -0.93
CA GLU A 99 -13.10 -20.21 -2.34
C GLU A 99 -14.19 -19.56 -3.23
N GLY A 100 -13.76 -18.93 -4.32
CA GLY A 100 -14.64 -18.23 -5.25
C GLY A 100 -15.26 -16.93 -4.70
N ARG A 101 -14.92 -16.50 -3.49
CA ARG A 101 -15.28 -15.17 -2.96
C ARG A 101 -14.11 -14.22 -3.13
N TYR A 102 -14.42 -13.01 -3.57
CA TYR A 102 -13.49 -11.90 -3.67
C TYR A 102 -14.03 -10.72 -2.88
N TYR A 103 -13.14 -9.83 -2.44
CA TYR A 103 -13.53 -8.56 -1.86
C TYR A 103 -12.66 -7.43 -2.38
N THR A 104 -13.18 -6.21 -2.28
CA THR A 104 -12.44 -5.01 -2.63
C THR A 104 -11.41 -4.72 -1.55
N LEU A 105 -10.13 -4.80 -1.89
CA LEU A 105 -9.04 -4.41 -1.01
C LEU A 105 -8.77 -2.91 -1.11
N PHE A 106 -8.71 -2.38 -2.34
CA PHE A 106 -8.47 -0.96 -2.61
C PHE A 106 -9.50 -0.40 -3.58
N LYS A 107 -9.90 0.86 -3.39
CA LYS A 107 -10.71 1.63 -4.35
C LYS A 107 -10.16 3.03 -4.51
N VAL A 108 -10.08 3.51 -5.75
CA VAL A 108 -9.73 4.89 -6.10
C VAL A 108 -10.88 5.51 -6.88
N GLN A 109 -11.30 6.70 -6.48
CA GLN A 109 -12.30 7.46 -7.20
C GLN A 109 -12.03 8.96 -7.09
N GLU A 110 -12.55 9.72 -8.04
CA GLU A 110 -12.64 11.17 -7.92
C GLU A 110 -14.02 11.54 -7.40
N GLN A 111 -14.07 12.40 -6.38
CA GLN A 111 -15.32 12.94 -5.88
C GLN A 111 -15.12 14.40 -5.46
N ASN A 112 -15.91 15.31 -6.05
CA ASN A 112 -15.86 16.74 -5.75
C ASN A 112 -14.45 17.36 -5.90
N GLY A 113 -13.73 17.00 -6.97
CA GLY A 113 -12.36 17.47 -7.22
C GLY A 113 -11.30 16.90 -6.27
N LYS A 114 -11.63 15.83 -5.53
CA LYS A 114 -10.70 15.14 -4.66
C LYS A 114 -10.47 13.72 -5.15
N LEU A 115 -9.21 13.31 -5.16
CA LEU A 115 -8.84 11.91 -5.25
C LEU A 115 -9.11 11.28 -3.88
N ILE A 116 -9.90 10.22 -3.88
CA ILE A 116 -10.19 9.40 -2.70
C ILE A 116 -9.64 8.00 -2.95
N GLY A 117 -8.58 7.63 -2.24
CA GLY A 117 -7.98 6.30 -2.24
C GLY A 117 -8.26 5.60 -0.92
N SER A 118 -8.95 4.45 -0.96
CA SER A 118 -9.38 3.74 0.25
C SER A 118 -8.79 2.33 0.31
N SER A 119 -8.26 1.95 1.48
CA SER A 119 -7.88 0.59 1.86
C SER A 119 -8.92 0.05 2.84
N PHE A 120 -9.59 -1.04 2.46
CA PHE A 120 -10.71 -1.64 3.21
C PHE A 120 -10.21 -2.72 4.16
N LEU A 121 -10.57 -2.60 5.43
CA LEU A 121 -10.14 -3.49 6.50
C LEU A 121 -11.28 -4.44 6.89
N ASP A 122 -10.97 -5.73 7.03
CA ASP A 122 -11.90 -6.75 7.49
C ASP A 122 -12.21 -6.53 8.97
N GLY A 123 -13.43 -6.08 9.29
CA GLY A 123 -13.89 -5.90 10.66
C GLY A 123 -13.10 -4.92 11.53
N GLY A 124 -12.30 -4.02 10.93
CA GLY A 124 -11.43 -3.11 11.70
C GLY A 124 -9.95 -3.46 11.68
N SER A 125 -9.60 -4.62 11.13
CA SER A 125 -8.25 -5.17 11.18
C SER A 125 -7.62 -5.25 9.79
N LEU A 126 -6.34 -4.88 9.72
CA LEU A 126 -5.52 -5.17 8.55
C LEU A 126 -5.27 -6.68 8.50
N ILE A 127 -5.48 -7.30 7.35
CA ILE A 127 -5.06 -8.69 7.14
C ILE A 127 -3.54 -8.77 6.95
N GLU A 128 -2.98 -9.97 6.99
CA GLU A 128 -1.55 -10.19 6.81
C GLU A 128 -1.04 -9.56 5.51
N GLY A 129 0.03 -8.76 5.61
CA GLY A 129 0.64 -8.04 4.49
C GLY A 129 -0.14 -6.83 3.96
N GLN A 130 -1.35 -6.57 4.45
CA GLN A 130 -2.14 -5.41 4.00
C GLN A 130 -1.54 -4.07 4.44
N ASP A 131 -0.82 -4.03 5.55
CA ASP A 131 -0.10 -2.85 6.02
C ASP A 131 0.89 -2.34 4.96
N ASN A 132 1.82 -3.19 4.52
CA ASN A 132 2.80 -2.84 3.49
C ASN A 132 2.11 -2.48 2.17
N ARG A 133 1.13 -3.29 1.75
CA ARG A 133 0.39 -3.01 0.51
C ARG A 133 -0.41 -1.70 0.57
N THR A 134 -0.93 -1.34 1.74
CA THR A 134 -1.64 -0.07 1.95
C THR A 134 -0.67 1.10 1.85
N LEU A 135 0.53 0.97 2.42
CA LEU A 135 1.57 1.99 2.30
C LEU A 135 2.00 2.17 0.84
N ASP A 136 2.31 1.07 0.13
CA ASP A 136 2.68 1.11 -1.29
C ASP A 136 1.59 1.73 -2.15
N PHE A 137 0.33 1.34 -1.90
CA PHE A 137 -0.84 1.92 -2.54
C PHE A 137 -0.92 3.43 -2.34
N PHE A 138 -0.85 3.91 -1.10
CA PHE A 138 -0.92 5.34 -0.81
C PHE A 138 0.27 6.10 -1.36
N MET A 139 1.48 5.56 -1.26
CA MET A 139 2.66 6.18 -1.84
C MET A 139 2.56 6.28 -3.36
N LYS A 140 1.96 5.30 -4.04
CA LYS A 140 1.69 5.39 -5.47
C LYS A 140 0.77 6.55 -5.84
N LEU A 141 -0.26 6.81 -5.03
CA LEU A 141 -1.16 7.95 -5.24
C LEU A 141 -0.42 9.27 -4.97
N VAL A 142 0.36 9.34 -3.90
CA VAL A 142 1.18 10.51 -3.54
C VAL A 142 2.17 10.84 -4.66
N GLU A 143 2.92 9.87 -5.15
CA GLU A 143 3.93 10.07 -6.21
C GLU A 143 3.36 10.59 -7.52
N ARG A 144 2.10 10.25 -7.80
CA ARG A 144 1.41 10.61 -9.04
C ARG A 144 0.65 11.93 -8.96
N HIS A 145 0.20 12.33 -7.77
CA HIS A 145 -0.75 13.42 -7.61
C HIS A 145 -0.30 14.53 -6.65
N LEU A 146 0.81 14.34 -5.94
CA LEU A 146 1.43 15.38 -5.12
C LEU A 146 2.79 15.74 -5.70
N ASP A 147 2.99 17.04 -5.90
CA ASP A 147 4.32 17.58 -6.16
C ASP A 147 5.16 17.50 -4.88
N GLY A 148 6.43 17.12 -5.03
CA GLY A 148 7.34 17.03 -3.89
C GLY A 148 8.66 16.38 -4.27
N ASN A 149 9.71 16.76 -3.56
CA ASN A 149 11.03 16.17 -3.73
C ASN A 149 11.13 14.82 -2.95
N GLN A 150 12.27 14.15 -3.07
CA GLN A 150 12.50 12.86 -2.41
C GLN A 150 12.39 12.95 -0.88
N GLU A 151 12.85 14.03 -0.26
CA GLU A 151 12.76 14.24 1.17
C GLU A 151 11.30 14.39 1.63
N ASN A 152 10.48 15.16 0.88
CA ASN A 152 9.04 15.27 1.14
C ASN A 152 8.37 13.90 1.05
N ARG A 153 8.68 13.12 0.00
CA ARG A 153 8.12 11.77 -0.19
C ARG A 153 8.49 10.82 0.95
N GLN A 154 9.73 10.87 1.43
CA GLN A 154 10.16 10.07 2.59
C GLN A 154 9.46 10.48 3.88
N SER A 155 9.25 11.78 4.08
CA SER A 155 8.51 12.29 5.24
C SER A 155 7.05 11.81 5.22
N ILE A 156 6.38 11.92 4.07
CA ILE A 156 5.01 11.42 3.87
C ILE A 156 4.95 9.91 4.09
N SER A 157 5.90 9.14 3.56
CA SER A 157 5.97 7.68 3.74
C SER A 157 6.03 7.32 5.23
N ARG A 158 6.96 7.91 5.99
CA ARG A 158 7.07 7.67 7.45
C ARG A 158 5.80 8.05 8.20
N TYR A 159 5.15 9.13 7.80
CA TYR A 159 3.89 9.56 8.41
C TYR A 159 2.78 8.53 8.17
N LEU A 160 2.60 8.09 6.92
CA LEU A 160 1.57 7.12 6.55
C LEU A 160 1.83 5.74 7.18
N GLU A 161 3.08 5.29 7.19
CA GLU A 161 3.51 4.06 7.85
C GLU A 161 3.18 4.09 9.35
N SER A 162 3.50 5.22 10.02
CA SER A 162 3.15 5.42 11.43
C SER A 162 1.65 5.41 11.65
N PHE A 163 0.87 6.08 10.79
CA PHE A 163 -0.59 6.09 10.87
C PHE A 163 -1.17 4.68 10.74
N ILE A 164 -0.74 3.92 9.74
CA ILE A 164 -1.17 2.53 9.50
C ILE A 164 -0.82 1.65 10.70
N SER A 165 0.39 1.80 11.25
CA SER A 165 0.82 1.06 12.45
C SER A 165 -0.06 1.38 13.66
N LEU A 166 -0.41 2.64 13.88
CA LEU A 166 -1.31 3.03 14.98
C LEU A 166 -2.75 2.50 14.79
N VAL A 167 -3.22 2.37 13.54
CA VAL A 167 -4.49 1.70 13.24
C VAL A 167 -4.38 0.20 13.53
N LYS A 168 -3.31 -0.46 13.08
CA LYS A 168 -3.02 -1.89 13.33
C LYS A 168 -2.99 -2.21 14.82
N GLU A 169 -2.41 -1.33 15.63
CA GLU A 169 -2.30 -1.45 17.08
C GLU A 169 -3.59 -1.04 17.83
N GLY A 170 -4.64 -0.59 17.12
CA GLY A 170 -5.90 -0.15 17.73
C GLY A 170 -5.79 1.17 18.52
N LYS A 171 -4.69 1.92 18.35
CA LYS A 171 -4.45 3.20 19.04
C LYS A 171 -5.23 4.35 18.40
N ILE A 172 -5.67 4.22 17.16
CA ILE A 172 -6.56 5.16 16.48
C ILE A 172 -7.96 4.55 16.42
N LYS A 173 -8.94 5.25 17.00
CA LYS A 173 -10.35 4.88 16.86
C LYS A 173 -10.91 5.38 15.54
N ALA A 174 -11.70 4.54 14.88
CA ALA A 174 -12.40 4.92 13.66
C ALA A 174 -13.31 6.14 13.92
N SER A 175 -13.13 7.20 13.13
CA SER A 175 -13.88 8.45 13.27
C SER A 175 -13.90 9.22 11.94
N ARG A 176 -14.64 10.32 11.87
CA ARG A 176 -14.63 11.22 10.69
C ARG A 176 -13.46 12.20 10.69
N ARG A 177 -12.52 12.09 11.63
CA ARG A 177 -11.37 13.00 11.75
C ARG A 177 -10.32 12.68 10.68
N GLY A 178 -10.04 13.65 9.82
CA GLY A 178 -8.89 13.64 8.92
C GLY A 178 -7.64 14.18 9.60
N PHE A 179 -6.50 13.60 9.27
CA PHE A 179 -5.18 14.01 9.73
C PHE A 179 -4.39 14.50 8.52
N LEU A 180 -4.02 15.78 8.57
CA LEU A 180 -3.28 16.43 7.49
C LEU A 180 -1.82 15.96 7.50
N PHE A 181 -1.30 15.58 6.34
CA PHE A 181 0.09 15.15 6.20
C PHE A 181 0.87 15.92 5.11
N ASP A 182 0.18 16.71 4.27
CA ASP A 182 0.82 17.55 3.25
C ASP A 182 0.10 18.91 3.06
N GLN A 183 0.90 19.95 2.88
CA GLN A 183 0.48 21.30 2.49
C GLN A 183 1.40 21.79 1.35
N PRO A 184 0.87 22.45 0.30
CA PRO A 184 -0.45 23.07 0.20
C PRO A 184 -1.56 22.18 -0.36
N ASN A 185 -1.28 20.93 -0.75
CA ASN A 185 -2.24 20.06 -1.46
C ASN A 185 -3.40 19.55 -0.59
N ARG A 186 -3.44 19.96 0.68
CA ARG A 186 -4.46 19.61 1.68
C ARG A 186 -4.68 18.10 1.80
N ALA A 187 -3.61 17.33 1.67
CA ALA A 187 -3.69 15.88 1.68
C ALA A 187 -3.90 15.37 3.11
N LEU A 188 -4.91 14.52 3.29
CA LEU A 188 -5.32 14.02 4.58
C LEU A 188 -5.57 12.52 4.55
N VAL A 189 -5.25 11.86 5.66
CA VAL A 189 -5.55 10.45 5.90
C VAL A 189 -6.58 10.34 7.02
N LEU A 190 -7.50 9.40 6.92
CA LEU A 190 -8.50 9.14 7.95
C LEU A 190 -8.72 7.64 8.11
N TYR A 191 -9.06 7.22 9.32
CA TYR A 191 -9.53 5.88 9.63
C TYR A 191 -10.98 5.97 10.08
N HIS A 192 -11.91 5.34 9.35
CA HIS A 192 -13.35 5.54 9.58
C HIS A 192 -14.18 4.27 9.36
N THR A 193 -15.38 4.25 9.93
CA THR A 193 -16.35 3.18 9.68
C THR A 193 -17.06 3.36 8.34
N LEU A 194 -17.41 2.23 7.73
CA LEU A 194 -18.19 2.16 6.50
C LEU A 194 -19.62 1.79 6.89
N ASN A 195 -20.50 2.80 6.83
CA ASN A 195 -21.89 2.67 7.28
C ASN A 195 -22.88 2.57 6.10
N ALA A 196 -22.39 2.57 4.85
CA ALA A 196 -23.22 2.61 3.65
C ALA A 196 -22.65 1.69 2.56
N GLY A 197 -23.54 0.99 1.84
CA GLY A 197 -23.21 0.03 0.77
C GLY A 197 -23.10 -1.42 1.26
N GLU A 198 -22.55 -2.29 0.41
CA GLU A 198 -22.34 -3.73 0.68
C GLU A 198 -21.11 -4.00 1.57
N LEU A 199 -20.22 -3.01 1.69
CA LEU A 199 -18.99 -3.09 2.49
C LEU A 199 -19.25 -2.62 3.92
N LYS A 200 -19.49 -3.57 4.83
CA LYS A 200 -19.46 -3.33 6.28
C LYS A 200 -18.02 -3.45 6.77
N GLY A 201 -17.56 -2.50 7.58
CA GLY A 201 -16.22 -2.54 8.16
C GLY A 201 -15.64 -1.16 8.38
N THR A 202 -14.34 -1.05 8.16
CA THR A 202 -13.62 0.22 8.28
C THR A 202 -12.69 0.40 7.09
N ALA A 203 -12.29 1.64 6.84
CA ALA A 203 -11.29 1.95 5.83
C ALA A 203 -10.26 2.93 6.38
N ILE A 204 -9.03 2.79 5.89
CA ILE A 204 -8.07 3.88 5.88
C ILE A 204 -8.20 4.56 4.52
N THR A 205 -8.47 5.86 4.53
CA THR A 205 -8.71 6.63 3.31
C THR A 205 -7.78 7.83 3.24
N LEU A 206 -7.12 7.95 2.09
CA LEU A 206 -6.30 9.08 1.70
C LEU A 206 -7.11 9.97 0.75
N ASN A 207 -7.18 11.26 1.09
CA ASN A 207 -7.83 12.28 0.28
C ASN A 207 -6.79 13.31 -0.17
N ILE A 208 -6.67 13.53 -1.47
CA ILE A 208 -5.83 14.57 -2.08
C ILE A 208 -6.72 15.53 -2.85
N GLN A 209 -6.53 16.84 -2.67
CA GLN A 209 -7.16 17.83 -3.52
C GLN A 209 -6.49 17.79 -4.89
N ILE A 210 -7.26 17.55 -5.96
CA ILE A 210 -6.73 17.56 -7.32
C ILE A 210 -6.66 19.04 -7.78
N PRO A 211 -5.51 19.53 -8.24
CA PRO A 211 -5.40 20.88 -8.79
C PRO A 211 -6.21 21.05 -10.10
N ASP A 212 -6.88 22.19 -10.27
CA ASP A 212 -7.77 22.46 -11.42
C ASP A 212 -7.09 22.37 -12.80
N ASN A 213 -5.76 22.58 -12.84
CA ASN A 213 -4.96 22.52 -14.08
C ASN A 213 -4.74 21.10 -14.62
N VAL A 214 -5.01 20.06 -13.82
CA VAL A 214 -4.90 18.66 -14.28
C VAL A 214 -6.17 18.25 -15.06
N ASN A 215 -7.29 18.95 -14.87
CA ASN A 215 -8.56 18.68 -15.56
C ASN A 215 -8.68 19.35 -16.95
N SER A 216 -7.77 20.27 -17.30
CA SER A 216 -7.91 21.09 -18.52
C SER A 216 -7.64 20.37 -19.84
N THR A 217 -7.12 19.14 -19.84
CA THR A 217 -6.98 18.34 -21.08
C THR A 217 -8.31 17.78 -21.60
N SER A 218 -9.41 17.92 -20.86
CA SER A 218 -10.75 17.47 -21.28
C SER A 218 -11.68 18.58 -21.79
N LYS A 219 -11.35 19.86 -21.59
CA LYS A 219 -12.13 20.99 -22.13
C LYS A 219 -11.51 21.50 -23.42
N LYS A 220 -11.80 20.82 -24.54
CA LYS A 220 -11.66 21.44 -25.87
C LYS A 220 -12.43 22.76 -25.86
N SER A 221 -11.72 23.85 -26.17
CA SER A 221 -12.30 25.18 -26.34
C SER A 221 -13.37 25.12 -27.43
N VAL A 222 -14.64 25.19 -27.05
CA VAL A 222 -15.68 25.61 -27.98
C VAL A 222 -15.63 27.13 -28.00
N LYS A 223 -14.95 27.70 -29.01
CA LYS A 223 -15.11 29.12 -29.34
C LYS A 223 -16.56 29.34 -29.76
N PRO A 224 -17.31 30.28 -29.16
CA PRO A 224 -18.60 30.65 -29.69
C PRO A 224 -18.39 31.37 -31.03
N LYS A 225 -19.04 30.88 -32.10
CA LYS A 225 -19.22 31.65 -33.33
C LYS A 225 -20.10 32.85 -33.00
N GLN A 226 -19.52 34.05 -33.05
CA GLN A 226 -20.32 35.27 -33.13
C GLN A 226 -20.99 35.32 -34.51
N LYS A 227 -22.28 35.68 -34.49
CA LYS A 227 -23.13 35.91 -35.64
C LYS A 227 -22.93 37.33 -36.15
#